data_AF-A0A0J6NJI9-F1
#
_entry.id   AF-A0A0J6NJI9-F1
#
_cell.length_a   1.000
_cell.length_b   1.000
_cell.length_c   1.000
_cell.angle_alpha   90.00
_cell.angle_beta   90.00
_cell.angle_gamma   90.00
#
_symmetry.space_group_name_H-M   'P 1'
#
loop_
_entity.id
_entity.type
_entity.pdbx_description
1 polymer ?
#
loop_
_entity_poly.entity_id
_entity_poly.type
_entity_poly.pdbx_seq_one_letter_code
_entity_poly.pdbx_strand_id
1 'polypeptide(L)'
;MLLQLKSLRQQDATLHPIDPLLRQLDEYCEHFDHSLHLLSLEFNQVSTALSALAAMLEQSKLDTLECEQVYCLLEPFARRLQQTTMQMQELA
;
A
#
# COMPACT_ATOMS: atom_id res chain seq x y z
N MET A 1 -16.50 5.04 14.11
CA MET A 1 -16.83 6.48 14.29
C MET A 1 -17.70 7.04 13.17
N LEU A 2 -17.29 6.99 11.89
CA LEU A 2 -18.12 7.48 10.77
C LEU A 2 -19.51 6.81 10.69
N LEU A 3 -19.56 5.50 10.90
CA LEU A 3 -20.80 4.71 10.96
C LEU A 3 -21.75 5.18 12.09
N GLN A 4 -21.20 5.60 13.23
CA GLN A 4 -21.97 6.12 14.36
C GLN A 4 -22.50 7.54 14.07
N LEU A 5 -21.70 8.38 13.41
CA LEU A 5 -22.13 9.72 12.97
C LEU A 5 -23.26 9.64 11.93
N LYS A 6 -23.15 8.72 10.97
CA LYS A 6 -24.22 8.45 10.00
C LYS A 6 -25.50 7.96 10.67
N SER A 7 -25.38 7.08 11.66
CA SER A 7 -26.51 6.59 12.45
C SER A 7 -27.20 7.71 13.24
N LEU A 8 -26.43 8.59 13.89
CA LEU A 8 -26.96 9.76 14.59
C LEU A 8 -27.68 10.73 13.64
N ARG A 9 -27.08 11.02 12.48
CA ARG A 9 -27.70 11.84 11.44
C ARG A 9 -29.03 11.23 10.96
N GLN A 10 -29.12 9.91 10.83
CA GLN A 10 -30.37 9.24 10.44
C GLN A 10 -31.48 9.36 11.50
N GLN A 11 -31.10 9.49 12.77
CA GLN A 11 -32.04 9.60 13.89
C GLN A 11 -32.50 11.04 14.14
N ASP A 12 -31.73 12.04 13.72
CA ASP A 12 -32.03 13.46 13.93
C ASP A 12 -31.89 14.28 12.64
N ALA A 13 -33.03 14.66 12.05
CA ALA A 13 -33.09 15.45 10.82
C ALA A 13 -32.52 16.88 10.97
N THR A 14 -32.38 17.40 12.20
CA THR A 14 -31.73 18.70 12.43
C THR A 14 -30.24 18.65 12.10
N LEU A 15 -29.65 17.45 12.01
CA LEU A 15 -28.25 17.23 11.63
C LEU A 15 -28.02 17.22 10.11
N HIS A 16 -29.00 17.51 9.26
CA HIS A 16 -28.77 17.61 7.80
C HIS A 16 -27.63 18.57 7.37
N PRO A 17 -27.24 19.64 8.09
CA PRO A 17 -26.13 20.50 7.68
C PRO A 17 -24.76 19.81 7.66
N ILE A 18 -24.60 18.67 8.35
CA ILE A 18 -23.34 17.91 8.33
C ILE A 18 -23.24 16.94 7.14
N ASP A 19 -24.28 16.80 6.32
CA ASP A 19 -24.29 15.90 5.16
C ASP A 19 -23.13 16.12 4.18
N PRO A 20 -22.75 17.37 3.83
CA PRO A 20 -21.59 17.61 2.98
C PRO A 20 -20.29 17.07 3.59
N LEU A 21 -20.13 17.20 4.91
CA LEU A 21 -18.95 16.71 5.63
C LEU A 21 -18.94 15.19 5.71
N LEU A 22 -20.09 14.55 5.93
CA LEU A 22 -20.22 13.09 5.89
C LEU A 22 -19.87 12.53 4.52
N ARG A 23 -20.31 13.20 3.45
CA ARG A 23 -19.95 12.83 2.08
C ARG A 23 -18.46 12.98 1.80
N GLN A 24 -17.85 14.08 2.23
CA GLN A 24 -16.40 14.25 2.10
C GLN A 24 -15.62 13.16 2.85
N LEU A 25 -16.06 12.80 4.06
CA LEU A 25 -15.45 11.70 4.82
C LEU A 25 -15.57 10.36 4.09
N ASP A 26 -16.70 10.08 3.43
CA ASP A 26 -16.83 8.89 2.59
C ASP A 26 -15.85 8.89 1.42
N GLU A 27 -15.76 10.01 0.70
CA GLU A 27 -14.82 10.17 -0.42
C GLU A 27 -13.36 9.97 0.03
N TYR A 28 -12.99 10.49 1.21
CA TYR A 28 -11.68 10.23 1.80
C TYR A 28 -11.48 8.74 2.15
N CYS A 29 -12.47 8.10 2.79
CA CYS A 29 -12.38 6.67 3.11
C CYS A 29 -12.19 5.82 1.85
N GLU A 30 -12.95 6.08 0.79
CA GLU A 30 -12.80 5.37 -0.50
C GLU A 30 -11.41 5.58 -1.11
N HIS A 31 -10.89 6.81 -1.05
CA HIS A 31 -9.54 7.12 -1.51
C HIS A 31 -8.49 6.36 -0.70
N PHE A 32 -8.59 6.34 0.63
CA PHE A 32 -7.68 5.59 1.50
C PHE A 32 -7.73 4.08 1.23
N ASP A 33 -8.93 3.50 1.09
CA ASP A 33 -9.10 2.07 0.79
C ASP A 33 -8.47 1.73 -0.57
N HIS A 34 -8.65 2.58 -1.57
CA HIS A 34 -8.03 2.41 -2.88
C HIS A 34 -6.50 2.47 -2.79
N SER A 35 -5.94 3.45 -2.09
CA SER A 35 -4.50 3.56 -1.89
C SER A 35 -3.92 2.36 -1.14
N LEU A 36 -4.58 1.88 -0.08
CA LEU A 36 -4.17 0.68 0.65
C LEU A 36 -4.19 -0.56 -0.25
N HIS A 37 -5.18 -0.68 -1.13
CA HIS A 37 -5.24 -1.77 -2.10
C HIS A 37 -4.04 -1.75 -3.06
N LEU A 38 -3.68 -0.59 -3.61
CA LEU A 38 -2.53 -0.43 -4.48
C LEU A 38 -1.21 -0.77 -3.76
N LEU A 39 -1.04 -0.32 -2.52
CA LEU A 39 0.12 -0.66 -1.69
C LEU A 39 0.22 -2.16 -1.46
N SER A 40 -0.90 -2.82 -1.12
CA SER A 40 -0.94 -4.27 -0.96
C SER A 40 -0.54 -4.99 -2.24
N LEU A 41 -0.95 -4.50 -3.40
CA LEU A 41 -0.57 -5.09 -4.69
C LEU A 41 0.94 -4.94 -4.95
N GLU A 42 1.51 -3.75 -4.71
CA GLU A 42 2.94 -3.49 -4.87
C GLU A 42 3.79 -4.38 -3.95
N PHE A 43 3.42 -4.49 -2.67
CA PHE A 43 4.12 -5.37 -1.73
C PHE A 43 4.04 -6.84 -2.12
N ASN A 44 2.89 -7.31 -2.60
CA ASN A 44 2.74 -8.68 -3.08
C ASN A 44 3.61 -8.95 -4.31
N GLN A 45 3.72 -8.00 -5.24
CA GLN A 45 4.59 -8.13 -6.40
C GLN A 45 6.07 -8.17 -6.01
N VAL A 46 6.51 -7.27 -5.12
CA VAL A 46 7.88 -7.25 -4.60
C VAL A 46 8.20 -8.57 -3.87
N SER A 47 7.29 -9.04 -3.01
CA SER A 47 7.45 -10.31 -2.30
C SER A 47 7.55 -11.49 -3.25
N THR A 48 6.65 -11.58 -4.24
CA THR A 48 6.66 -12.66 -5.24
C THR A 48 7.96 -12.69 -6.04
N ALA A 49 8.43 -11.52 -6.48
CA ALA A 49 9.67 -11.42 -7.24
C ALA A 49 10.92 -11.73 -6.39
N LEU A 50 10.93 -11.35 -5.10
CA LEU A 50 11.98 -11.77 -4.16
C LEU A 50 11.99 -13.29 -3.94
N SER A 51 10.82 -13.91 -3.80
CA SER A 51 10.71 -15.37 -3.67
C SER A 51 11.18 -16.09 -4.93
N ALA A 52 10.84 -15.57 -6.11
CA ALA A 52 11.33 -16.12 -7.38
C ALA A 52 12.85 -15.99 -7.49
N LEU A 53 13.41 -14.83 -7.13
CA LEU A 53 14.86 -14.63 -7.09
C LEU A 53 15.52 -15.62 -6.14
N ALA A 54 14.99 -15.79 -4.92
CA ALA A 54 15.53 -16.75 -3.96
C ALA A 54 15.53 -18.18 -4.51
N ALA A 55 14.44 -18.61 -5.14
CA ALA A 55 14.34 -19.93 -5.76
C ALA A 55 15.34 -20.10 -6.93
N MET A 56 15.54 -19.06 -7.75
CA MET A 56 16.54 -19.08 -8.82
C MET A 56 17.96 -19.20 -8.26
N LEU A 57 18.28 -18.46 -7.20
CA LEU A 57 19.57 -18.54 -6.54
C LEU A 57 19.81 -19.93 -5.94
N GLU A 58 18.81 -20.53 -5.29
CA GLU A 58 18.90 -21.89 -4.76
C GLU A 58 19.16 -22.93 -5.88
N GLN A 59 18.50 -22.79 -7.03
CA GLN A 59 18.64 -23.71 -8.16
C GLN A 59 19.92 -23.50 -8.99
N SER A 60 20.47 -22.29 -8.98
CA SER A 60 21.61 -21.89 -9.81
C SER A 60 22.93 -22.57 -9.44
N LYS A 61 23.00 -23.25 -8.28
CA LYS A 61 24.24 -23.85 -7.73
C LYS A 61 25.39 -22.83 -7.66
N LEU A 62 25.07 -21.57 -7.40
CA LEU A 62 26.07 -20.53 -7.16
C LEU A 62 26.75 -20.81 -5.82
N ASP A 63 28.04 -21.15 -5.86
CA ASP A 63 28.85 -21.34 -4.65
C ASP A 63 29.06 -20.00 -3.91
N THR A 64 29.18 -18.90 -4.66
CA THR A 64 29.34 -17.53 -4.16
C THR A 64 28.80 -16.52 -5.14
N LEU A 65 28.25 -15.41 -4.63
CA LEU A 65 27.93 -14.21 -5.40
C LEU A 65 28.87 -13.08 -5.00
N GLU A 66 29.38 -12.34 -5.98
CA GLU A 66 30.11 -11.11 -5.71
C GLU A 66 29.16 -10.01 -5.22
N CYS A 67 29.70 -9.07 -4.45
CA CYS A 67 28.91 -7.97 -3.88
C CYS A 67 28.16 -7.16 -4.96
N GLU A 68 28.79 -6.91 -6.10
CA GLU A 68 28.17 -6.19 -7.22
C GLU A 68 26.98 -6.97 -7.81
N GLN A 69 27.07 -8.29 -7.87
CA GLN A 69 25.99 -9.14 -8.37
C GLN A 69 24.81 -9.13 -7.39
N VAL A 70 25.08 -9.25 -6.09
CA VAL A 70 24.05 -9.14 -5.04
C VAL A 70 23.37 -7.77 -5.11
N TYR A 71 24.15 -6.69 -5.28
CA TYR A 71 23.61 -5.35 -5.43
C TYR A 71 22.69 -5.26 -6.65
N CYS A 72 23.13 -5.72 -7.83
CA CYS A 72 22.32 -5.70 -9.06
C CYS A 72 21.00 -6.48 -8.90
N LEU A 73 21.00 -7.57 -8.13
CA LEU A 73 19.80 -8.36 -7.87
C LEU A 73 18.83 -7.66 -6.91
N LEU A 74 19.34 -6.97 -5.89
CA LEU A 74 18.51 -6.37 -4.83
C LEU A 74 18.10 -4.91 -5.11
N GLU A 75 18.88 -4.18 -5.91
CA GLU A 75 18.66 -2.76 -6.18
C GLU A 75 17.26 -2.43 -6.73
N PRO A 76 16.69 -3.19 -7.69
CA PRO A 76 15.35 -2.90 -8.20
C PRO A 76 14.28 -2.98 -7.12
N PHE A 77 14.43 -3.91 -6.16
CA PHE A 77 13.50 -4.06 -5.03
C PHE A 77 13.65 -2.91 -4.05
N ALA A 78 14.88 -2.52 -3.72
CA ALA A 78 15.15 -1.38 -2.85
C ALA A 78 14.55 -0.09 -3.42
N ARG A 79 14.72 0.16 -4.73
CA ARG A 79 14.12 1.32 -5.41
C ARG A 79 12.59 1.29 -5.36
N ARG A 80 11.96 0.15 -5.67
CA ARG A 80 10.50 0.04 -5.60
C ARG A 80 9.97 0.30 -4.20
N LEU A 81 10.57 -0.32 -3.18
CA LEU A 81 10.18 -0.11 -1.79
C LEU A 81 10.35 1.37 -1.36
N GLN A 82 11.43 2.03 -1.80
CA GLN A 82 11.63 3.45 -1.55
C GLN A 82 10.55 4.31 -2.23
N GLN A 83 10.22 4.03 -3.49
CA GLN A 83 9.16 4.73 -4.23
C GLN A 83 7.80 4.54 -3.56
N THR A 84 7.45 3.31 -3.18
CA THR A 84 6.22 3.01 -2.43
C THR A 84 6.18 3.76 -1.10
N THR A 85 7.31 3.84 -0.38
CA THR A 85 7.40 4.60 0.88
C THR A 85 7.17 6.10 0.67
N MET A 86 7.70 6.69 -0.41
CA MET A 86 7.44 8.09 -0.76
C MET A 86 5.97 8.33 -1.09
N GLN A 87 5.35 7.45 -1.88
CA GLN A 87 3.92 7.52 -2.20
C GLN A 87 3.05 7.41 -0.95
N MET A 88 3.43 6.57 0.03
CA MET A 88 2.75 6.49 1.32
C MET A 88 2.83 7.79 2.12
N GLN A 89 3.94 8.51 2.06
CA GLN A 89 4.10 9.79 2.74
C GLN A 89 3.25 10.90 2.12
N GLU A 90 2.98 10.83 0.81
CA GLU A 90 2.07 11.75 0.12
C GLU A 90 0.59 11.50 0.45
N LEU A 91 0.27 10.31 0.97
CA LEU A 91 -1.09 9.91 1.37
C LEU A 91 -1.41 10.19 2.84
N ALA A 92 -0.41 10.56 3.66
CA ALA A 92 -0.51 10.78 5.10
C ALA A 92 -0.66 12.27 5.46
#